data_AF-A0A5B0LJ06-F1
#
_entry.id   AF-A0A5B0LJ06-F1
#
_cell.length_a   1.000
_cell.length_b   1.000
_cell.length_c   1.000
_cell.angle_alpha   90.00
_cell.angle_beta   90.00
_cell.angle_gamma   90.00
#
_symmetry.space_group_name_H-M   'P 1'
#
loop_
_entity.id
_entity.type
_entity.pdbx_description
1 polymer ?
#
loop_
_entity_poly.entity_id
_entity_poly.type
_entity_poly.pdbx_seq_one_letter_code
_entity_poly.pdbx_strand_id
1 'polypeptide(L)'
;MISNPSLKHFHRSITELQPAQQKCLEYVVLRHIIERYCLVFPDGINNYPLEIEKSLQIFLEPNLINKNENQFVLQSEQYTKNIIDQKFIFSIKSFIEIFNLQNESSIRGSAQKTKTFQFLMAYSCLNFIITYDSCILDKIYPYAYQHSKKLLFLSKMCFTFSVLKQHQNQFQHMRQKSDVKSCKNNLMAEANVSKEKINVANWIRDVNDLFSNISEDQPSSNCIIN
;
A
#
# COMPACT_ATOMS: atom_id res chain seq x y z
N MET A 1 -8.37 -10.90 2.04
CA MET A 1 -7.89 -12.08 1.28
C MET A 1 -6.58 -12.64 1.84
N ILE A 2 -5.53 -11.85 2.05
CA ILE A 2 -4.21 -12.38 2.43
C ILE A 2 -4.13 -12.90 3.89
N SER A 3 -5.06 -12.50 4.75
CA SER A 3 -5.14 -12.95 6.14
C SER A 3 -6.16 -14.08 6.39
N ASN A 4 -6.79 -14.64 5.34
CA ASN A 4 -7.82 -15.66 5.50
C ASN A 4 -7.18 -17.07 5.49
N PRO A 5 -7.13 -17.79 6.62
CA PRO A 5 -6.51 -19.11 6.70
C PRO A 5 -7.21 -20.16 5.82
N SER A 6 -8.49 -19.94 5.47
CA SER A 6 -9.25 -20.79 4.55
C SER A 6 -8.72 -20.76 3.11
N LEU A 7 -7.88 -19.78 2.77
CA LEU A 7 -7.26 -19.62 1.45
C LEU A 7 -5.85 -20.25 1.38
N LYS A 8 -5.50 -21.17 2.28
CA LYS A 8 -4.18 -21.82 2.34
C LYS A 8 -3.73 -22.39 0.99
N HIS A 9 -4.63 -23.04 0.24
CA HIS A 9 -4.31 -23.59 -1.08
C HIS A 9 -4.04 -22.48 -2.11
N PHE A 10 -4.82 -21.40 -2.07
CA PHE A 10 -4.60 -20.23 -2.90
C PHE A 10 -3.25 -19.55 -2.58
N HIS A 11 -2.91 -19.40 -1.29
CA HIS A 11 -1.60 -18.88 -0.88
C HIS A 11 -0.45 -19.76 -1.35
N ARG A 12 -0.59 -21.09 -1.26
CA ARG A 12 0.39 -22.04 -1.78
C ARG A 12 0.59 -21.88 -3.29
N SER A 13 -0.51 -21.81 -4.06
CA SER A 13 -0.44 -21.59 -5.50
C SER A 13 0.26 -20.28 -5.84
N ILE A 14 0.05 -19.21 -5.07
CA ILE A 14 0.78 -17.94 -5.27
C ILE A 14 2.27 -18.11 -4.97
N THR A 15 2.64 -18.77 -3.87
CA THR A 15 4.07 -18.97 -3.52
C THR A 15 4.82 -19.84 -4.52
N GLU A 16 4.13 -20.73 -5.23
CA GLU A 16 4.72 -21.59 -6.27
C GLU A 16 4.91 -20.86 -7.62
N LEU A 17 4.30 -19.69 -7.81
CA LEU A 17 4.53 -18.85 -8.98
C LEU A 17 5.97 -18.32 -9.02
N GLN A 18 6.52 -18.15 -10.22
CA GLN A 18 7.79 -17.45 -10.40
C GLN A 18 7.67 -15.99 -9.98
N PRO A 19 8.76 -15.32 -9.53
CA PRO A 19 8.71 -13.94 -9.05
C PRO A 19 8.04 -12.95 -10.01
N ALA A 20 8.24 -13.11 -11.33
CA ALA A 20 7.58 -12.29 -12.35
C ALA A 20 6.06 -12.50 -12.39
N GLN A 21 5.60 -13.74 -12.20
CA GLN A 21 4.18 -14.10 -12.19
C GLN A 21 3.49 -13.62 -10.91
N GLN A 22 4.18 -13.67 -9.76
CA GLN A 22 3.68 -13.11 -8.50
C GLN A 22 3.46 -11.60 -8.62
N LYS A 23 4.44 -10.88 -9.16
CA LYS A 23 4.31 -9.44 -9.47
C LYS A 23 3.15 -9.15 -10.42
N CYS A 24 2.94 -10.02 -11.41
CA CYS A 24 1.82 -9.90 -12.33
C CYS A 24 0.46 -10.04 -11.63
N LEU A 25 0.32 -11.04 -10.77
CA LEU A 25 -0.89 -11.25 -10.00
C LEU A 25 -1.19 -10.07 -9.06
N GLU A 26 -0.19 -9.58 -8.34
CA GLU A 26 -0.33 -8.40 -7.47
C GLU A 26 -0.87 -7.19 -8.24
N TYR A 27 -0.34 -6.97 -9.44
CA TYR A 27 -0.77 -5.90 -10.32
C TYR A 27 -2.20 -6.08 -10.85
N VAL A 28 -2.56 -7.26 -11.36
CA VAL A 28 -3.92 -7.53 -11.86
C VAL A 28 -4.94 -7.32 -10.74
N VAL A 29 -4.62 -7.78 -9.53
CA VAL A 29 -5.46 -7.57 -8.34
C VAL A 29 -5.57 -6.08 -8.02
N LEU A 30 -4.46 -5.34 -8.01
CA LEU A 30 -4.48 -3.89 -7.75
C LEU A 30 -5.34 -3.14 -8.77
N ARG A 31 -5.17 -3.44 -10.07
CA ARG A 31 -5.97 -2.89 -11.16
C ARG A 31 -7.45 -3.16 -10.96
N HIS A 32 -7.81 -4.41 -10.65
CA HIS A 32 -9.20 -4.82 -10.46
C HIS A 32 -9.85 -4.13 -9.25
N ILE A 33 -9.09 -3.92 -8.17
CA ILE A 33 -9.54 -3.16 -7.00
C ILE A 33 -9.77 -1.69 -7.36
N ILE A 34 -8.90 -1.08 -8.16
CA ILE A 34 -9.03 0.31 -8.62
C ILE A 34 -10.24 0.45 -9.55
N GLU A 35 -10.39 -0.40 -10.57
CA GLU A 35 -11.52 -0.36 -11.52
C GLU A 35 -12.89 -0.61 -10.85
N ARG A 36 -12.89 -1.29 -9.70
CA ARG A 36 -14.11 -1.59 -8.93
C ARG A 36 -14.15 -0.87 -7.59
N TYR A 37 -13.37 0.21 -7.43
CA TYR A 37 -13.19 0.89 -6.15
C TYR A 37 -14.52 1.16 -5.43
N CYS A 38 -15.49 1.72 -6.15
CA CYS A 38 -16.82 2.03 -5.65
C CYS A 38 -17.59 0.82 -5.09
N LEU A 39 -17.31 -0.39 -5.58
CA LEU A 39 -17.97 -1.63 -5.17
C LEU A 39 -17.25 -2.33 -4.01
N VAL A 40 -15.94 -2.09 -3.84
CA VAL A 40 -15.11 -2.76 -2.83
C VAL A 40 -14.81 -1.86 -1.62
N PHE A 41 -15.16 -0.57 -1.70
CA PHE A 41 -14.99 0.38 -0.62
C PHE A 41 -15.94 0.08 0.56
N PRO A 42 -15.44 -0.10 1.80
CA PRO A 42 -16.24 -0.64 2.90
C PRO A 42 -17.53 0.12 3.26
N ASP A 43 -17.54 1.46 3.18
CA ASP A 43 -18.66 2.28 3.65
C ASP A 43 -19.48 2.95 2.51
N GLY A 44 -19.24 2.56 1.24
CA GLY A 44 -19.79 3.29 0.09
C GLY A 44 -19.16 4.68 -0.09
N ILE A 45 -19.29 5.26 -1.30
CA ILE A 45 -18.54 6.47 -1.68
C ILE A 45 -18.95 7.64 -0.79
N ASN A 46 -17.98 8.22 -0.07
CA ASN A 46 -18.06 9.63 0.31
C ASN A 46 -16.71 10.36 0.48
N ASN A 47 -15.54 9.71 0.39
CA ASN A 47 -14.27 10.37 0.73
C ASN A 47 -13.01 9.89 -0.03
N TYR A 48 -13.13 9.24 -1.19
CA TYR A 48 -11.95 8.90 -2.00
C TYR A 48 -11.79 9.86 -3.19
N PRO A 49 -10.61 10.48 -3.38
CA PRO A 49 -10.37 11.35 -4.53
C PRO A 49 -10.38 10.54 -5.85
N LEU A 50 -11.47 10.67 -6.60
CA LEU A 50 -11.70 10.02 -7.91
C LEU A 50 -10.61 10.33 -8.96
N GLU A 51 -9.90 11.45 -8.82
CA GLU A 51 -8.82 11.84 -9.72
C GLU A 51 -7.61 10.89 -9.64
N ILE A 52 -7.40 10.28 -8.47
CA ILE A 52 -6.32 9.35 -8.22
C ILE A 52 -6.53 8.03 -8.96
N GLU A 53 -7.77 7.55 -9.06
CA GLU A 53 -8.15 6.34 -9.79
C GLU A 53 -7.74 6.45 -11.27
N LYS A 54 -8.07 7.57 -11.90
CA LYS A 54 -7.76 7.84 -13.31
C LYS A 54 -6.26 7.90 -13.57
N SER A 55 -5.50 8.61 -12.73
CA SER A 55 -4.04 8.70 -12.88
C SER A 55 -3.37 7.33 -12.77
N LEU A 56 -3.83 6.48 -11.85
CA LEU A 56 -3.33 5.12 -11.74
C LEU A 56 -3.75 4.23 -12.89
N GLN A 57 -5.00 4.27 -13.33
CA GLN A 57 -5.45 3.53 -14.50
C GLN A 57 -4.62 3.91 -15.74
N ILE A 58 -4.36 5.20 -15.96
CA ILE A 58 -3.50 5.69 -17.06
C ILE A 58 -2.05 5.20 -16.92
N PHE A 59 -1.54 5.00 -15.71
CA PHE A 59 -0.21 4.42 -15.51
C PHE A 59 -0.19 2.89 -15.67
N LEU A 60 -1.25 2.22 -15.26
CA LEU A 60 -1.39 0.77 -15.25
C LEU A 60 -1.83 0.16 -16.60
N GLU A 61 -2.53 0.93 -17.43
CA GLU A 61 -3.06 0.52 -18.74
C GLU A 61 -1.98 0.36 -19.83
N PRO A 62 -1.06 1.31 -20.05
CA PRO A 62 -0.01 1.20 -21.06
C PRO A 62 1.17 0.34 -20.61
N ASN A 63 1.53 0.31 -19.32
CA ASN A 63 2.81 -0.26 -18.91
C ASN A 63 2.83 -1.79 -18.74
N LEU A 64 1.69 -2.50 -18.83
CA LEU A 64 1.63 -3.83 -18.20
C LEU A 64 0.80 -4.92 -18.90
N ILE A 65 -0.36 -4.64 -19.51
CA ILE A 65 -1.20 -5.70 -20.11
C ILE A 65 -1.80 -5.25 -21.45
N ASN A 66 -1.49 -6.00 -22.50
CA ASN A 66 -2.37 -6.07 -23.66
C ASN A 66 -3.71 -6.69 -23.17
N LYS A 67 -4.82 -5.94 -23.23
CA LYS A 67 -6.16 -6.36 -22.73
C LYS A 67 -6.57 -7.76 -23.19
N ASN A 68 -5.98 -8.26 -24.27
CA ASN A 68 -6.31 -9.51 -24.91
C ASN A 68 -5.42 -10.71 -24.50
N GLU A 69 -4.28 -10.51 -23.82
CA GLU A 69 -3.25 -11.57 -23.75
C GLU A 69 -2.73 -11.92 -22.35
N ASN A 70 -3.10 -11.21 -21.28
CA ASN A 70 -2.59 -11.49 -19.91
C ASN A 70 -1.05 -11.66 -19.83
N GLN A 71 -0.31 -11.02 -20.74
CA GLN A 71 1.16 -11.04 -20.79
C GLN A 71 1.70 -9.68 -20.40
N PHE A 72 2.79 -9.70 -19.62
CA PHE A 72 3.58 -8.50 -19.30
C PHE A 72 4.19 -7.96 -20.59
N VAL A 73 3.67 -6.83 -21.06
CA VAL A 73 4.39 -6.02 -22.04
C VAL A 73 5.05 -4.91 -21.25
N LEU A 74 6.32 -5.09 -20.87
CA LEU A 74 7.16 -3.98 -20.44
C LEU A 74 7.27 -3.05 -21.65
N GLN A 75 6.44 -2.01 -21.72
CA GLN A 75 6.62 -0.97 -22.72
C GLN A 75 7.97 -0.27 -22.47
N SER A 76 8.61 0.18 -23.55
CA SER A 76 9.93 0.83 -23.47
C SER A 76 9.89 2.03 -22.52
N GLU A 77 11.01 2.31 -21.84
CA GLU A 77 11.16 3.45 -20.91
C GLU A 77 10.68 4.80 -21.50
N GLN A 78 10.70 4.94 -22.84
CA GLN A 78 10.19 6.12 -23.55
C GLN A 78 8.68 6.31 -23.42
N TYR A 79 7.87 5.25 -23.40
CA TYR A 79 6.41 5.37 -23.20
C TYR A 79 6.06 5.73 -21.76
N THR A 80 6.78 5.19 -20.78
CA THR A 80 6.59 5.48 -19.36
C THR A 80 6.86 6.95 -19.03
N LYS A 81 7.87 7.56 -19.68
CA LYS A 81 8.21 8.99 -19.49
C LYS A 81 7.09 9.94 -19.90
N ASN A 82 6.28 9.59 -20.90
CA ASN A 82 5.18 10.43 -21.39
C ASN A 82 3.95 10.45 -20.46
N ILE A 83 3.85 9.50 -19.53
CA ILE A 83 2.72 9.37 -18.60
C ILE A 83 2.95 10.18 -17.31
N ILE A 84 4.21 10.40 -16.93
CA ILE A 84 4.57 11.07 -15.68
C ILE A 84 4.54 12.59 -15.89
N ASP A 85 3.33 13.13 -16.01
CA ASP A 85 3.05 14.56 -16.09
C ASP A 85 2.83 15.17 -14.68
N GLN A 86 2.55 16.48 -14.62
CA GLN A 86 2.31 17.15 -13.34
C GLN A 86 1.06 16.64 -12.61
N LYS A 87 0.02 16.23 -13.34
CA LYS A 87 -1.22 15.70 -12.75
C LYS A 87 -0.95 14.35 -12.08
N PHE A 88 -0.16 13.50 -12.72
CA PHE A 88 0.27 12.24 -12.14
C PHE A 88 1.08 12.45 -10.85
N ILE A 89 2.06 13.36 -10.89
CA ILE A 89 2.85 13.71 -9.68
C ILE A 89 1.96 14.25 -8.56
N PHE A 90 0.95 15.06 -8.87
CA PHE A 90 -0.03 15.53 -7.89
C PHE A 90 -0.80 14.37 -7.26
N SER A 91 -1.32 13.44 -8.07
CA SER A 91 -2.02 12.24 -7.59
C SER A 91 -1.13 11.37 -6.68
N ILE A 92 0.16 11.24 -6.98
CA ILE A 92 1.09 10.50 -6.09
C ILE A 92 1.29 11.23 -4.76
N LYS A 93 1.36 12.56 -4.75
CA LYS A 93 1.45 13.32 -3.49
C LYS A 93 0.22 13.09 -2.60
N SER A 94 -0.97 13.04 -3.18
CA SER A 94 -2.19 12.70 -2.44
C SER A 94 -2.14 11.29 -1.84
N PHE A 95 -1.54 10.31 -2.53
CA PHE A 95 -1.28 9.00 -1.94
C PHE A 95 -0.30 9.06 -0.76
N ILE A 96 0.76 9.85 -0.88
CA ILE A 96 1.72 10.04 0.22
C ILE A 96 1.01 10.65 1.43
N GLU A 97 0.09 11.59 1.24
CA GLU A 97 -0.71 12.18 2.32
C GLU A 97 -1.64 11.16 2.99
N ILE A 98 -2.35 10.33 2.22
CA ILE A 98 -3.20 9.23 2.74
C ILE A 98 -2.33 8.23 3.51
N PHE A 99 -1.20 7.82 2.94
CA PHE A 99 -0.26 6.89 3.57
C PHE A 99 0.36 7.48 4.85
N ASN A 100 0.61 8.79 4.89
CA ASN A 100 1.06 9.49 6.08
C ASN A 100 -0.07 9.76 7.09
N LEU A 101 -1.31 9.35 6.81
CA LEU A 101 -2.49 9.59 7.65
C LEU A 101 -2.73 11.09 7.91
N GLN A 102 -2.32 11.95 6.97
CA GLN A 102 -2.40 13.41 7.08
C GLN A 102 -3.76 13.99 6.62
N ASN A 103 -4.61 13.16 6.03
CA ASN A 103 -5.89 13.59 5.46
C ASN A 103 -6.99 13.60 6.53
N GLU A 104 -6.89 14.53 7.49
CA GLU A 104 -7.76 14.58 8.67
C GLU A 104 -9.25 14.71 8.35
N SER A 105 -9.65 15.31 7.22
CA SER A 105 -11.05 15.50 6.85
C SER A 105 -11.74 14.24 6.33
N SER A 106 -11.00 13.29 5.73
CA SER A 106 -11.52 11.99 5.28
C SER A 106 -11.35 10.88 6.33
N ILE A 107 -10.45 11.09 7.30
CA ILE A 107 -10.08 10.12 8.34
C ILE A 107 -10.75 10.44 9.69
N ARG A 108 -11.05 11.70 10.04
CA ARG A 108 -11.82 12.00 11.26
C ARG A 108 -13.29 11.67 11.04
N GLY A 109 -13.71 10.49 11.50
CA GLY A 109 -15.10 10.03 11.48
C GLY A 109 -15.35 8.78 10.65
N SER A 110 -14.39 8.35 9.81
CA SER A 110 -14.51 7.09 9.08
C SER A 110 -14.32 5.87 9.97
N ALA A 111 -15.03 4.79 9.65
CA ALA A 111 -14.86 3.51 10.34
C ALA A 111 -13.42 3.00 10.15
N GLN A 112 -12.91 2.24 11.12
CA GLN A 112 -11.55 1.68 11.09
C GLN A 112 -11.28 0.91 9.80
N LYS A 113 -12.27 0.13 9.32
CA LYS A 113 -12.18 -0.63 8.06
C LYS A 113 -11.89 0.26 6.85
N THR A 114 -12.51 1.43 6.77
CA THR A 114 -12.30 2.41 5.70
C THR A 114 -10.90 3.01 5.76
N LYS A 115 -10.42 3.39 6.94
CA LYS A 115 -9.05 3.90 7.13
C LYS A 115 -8.01 2.86 6.72
N THR A 116 -8.18 1.63 7.19
CA THR A 116 -7.29 0.52 6.86
C THR A 116 -7.30 0.27 5.36
N PHE A 117 -8.48 0.28 4.71
CA PHE A 117 -8.58 0.11 3.27
C PHE A 117 -7.87 1.24 2.49
N GLN A 118 -8.11 2.50 2.84
CA GLN A 118 -7.46 3.65 2.19
C GLN A 118 -5.94 3.63 2.38
N PHE A 119 -5.46 3.32 3.58
CA PHE A 119 -4.04 3.19 3.88
C PHE A 119 -3.39 2.06 3.06
N LEU A 120 -4.02 0.88 3.01
CA LEU A 120 -3.54 -0.25 2.22
C LEU A 120 -3.51 0.06 0.73
N MET A 121 -4.55 0.71 0.21
CA MET A 121 -4.61 1.15 -1.18
C MET A 121 -3.47 2.11 -1.52
N ALA A 122 -3.26 3.13 -0.68
CA ALA A 122 -2.17 4.08 -0.86
C ALA A 122 -0.80 3.38 -0.83
N TYR A 123 -0.57 2.52 0.16
CA TYR A 123 0.65 1.73 0.27
C TYR A 123 0.88 0.86 -0.99
N SER A 124 -0.12 0.10 -1.44
CA SER A 124 0.00 -0.78 -2.60
C SER A 124 0.31 0.00 -3.89
N CYS A 125 -0.36 1.13 -4.11
CA CYS A 125 -0.12 1.97 -5.28
C CYS A 125 1.28 2.58 -5.25
N LEU A 126 1.70 3.15 -4.12
CA LEU A 126 3.03 3.72 -3.94
C LEU A 126 4.11 2.67 -4.11
N ASN A 127 3.96 1.50 -3.50
CA ASN A 127 4.92 0.40 -3.59
C ASN A 127 5.09 -0.06 -5.04
N PHE A 128 3.97 -0.17 -5.77
CA PHE A 128 3.98 -0.56 -7.18
C PHE A 128 4.76 0.45 -8.03
N ILE A 129 4.40 1.73 -7.93
CA ILE A 129 4.98 2.82 -8.71
C ILE A 129 6.49 2.95 -8.45
N ILE A 130 6.93 2.89 -7.20
CA ILE A 130 8.35 2.98 -6.83
C ILE A 130 9.16 1.78 -7.34
N THR A 131 8.55 0.58 -7.31
CA THR A 131 9.17 -0.65 -7.83
C THR A 131 9.33 -0.60 -9.35
N TYR A 132 8.36 0.02 -10.04
CA TYR A 132 8.37 0.12 -11.50
C TYR A 132 9.27 1.26 -12.00
N ASP A 133 9.19 2.45 -11.41
CA ASP A 133 10.02 3.60 -11.76
C ASP A 133 10.46 4.36 -10.49
N SER A 134 11.62 3.99 -9.96
CA SER A 134 12.18 4.62 -8.76
C SER A 134 12.50 6.12 -8.93
N CYS A 135 12.69 6.60 -10.17
CA CYS A 135 12.98 8.01 -10.48
C CYS A 135 11.79 8.91 -10.19
N ILE A 136 10.58 8.37 -9.99
CA ILE A 136 9.42 9.15 -9.57
C ILE A 136 9.65 9.88 -8.25
N LEU A 137 10.42 9.30 -7.33
CA LEU A 137 10.72 9.92 -6.06
C LEU A 137 11.59 11.15 -6.23
N ASP A 138 12.42 11.20 -7.25
CA ASP A 138 13.22 12.39 -7.60
C ASP A 138 12.35 13.48 -8.23
N LYS A 139 11.21 13.12 -8.84
CA LYS A 139 10.22 14.11 -9.29
C LYS A 139 9.35 14.65 -8.15
N ILE A 140 9.09 13.84 -7.14
CA ILE A 140 8.30 14.23 -5.95
C ILE A 140 9.14 15.04 -4.96
N TYR A 141 10.39 14.65 -4.78
CA TYR A 141 11.37 15.28 -3.90
C TYR A 141 12.57 15.82 -4.70
N PRO A 142 12.37 16.85 -5.56
CA PRO A 142 13.36 17.26 -6.56
C PRO A 142 14.61 17.96 -6.02
N TYR A 143 14.64 18.31 -4.74
CA TYR A 143 15.73 19.08 -4.17
C TYR A 143 16.60 18.24 -3.22
N ALA A 144 17.90 18.50 -3.23
CA ALA A 144 18.87 17.82 -2.35
C ALA A 144 18.50 17.92 -0.85
N TYR A 145 17.92 19.03 -0.40
CA TYR A 145 17.47 19.21 0.98
C TYR A 145 16.23 18.37 1.34
N GLN A 146 15.57 17.76 0.36
CA GLN A 146 14.45 16.84 0.53
C GLN A 146 14.88 15.37 0.52
N HIS A 147 16.20 15.10 0.40
CA HIS A 147 16.74 13.74 0.44
C HIS A 147 16.36 13.00 1.74
N SER A 148 16.43 13.69 2.88
CA SER A 148 16.00 13.14 4.17
C SER A 148 14.51 12.77 4.19
N LYS A 149 13.65 13.57 3.55
CA LYS A 149 12.21 13.26 3.41
C LYS A 149 11.98 12.04 2.53
N LYS A 150 12.74 11.88 1.43
CA LYS A 150 12.71 10.70 0.57
C LYS A 150 13.11 9.44 1.35
N LEU A 151 14.22 9.47 2.09
CA LEU A 151 14.69 8.35 2.92
C LEU A 151 13.70 8.00 4.04
N LEU A 152 13.13 9.01 4.70
CA LEU A 152 12.11 8.81 5.72
C LEU A 152 10.87 8.13 5.15
N PHE A 153 10.40 8.57 3.98
CA PHE A 153 9.27 7.97 3.29
C PHE A 153 9.54 6.49 2.91
N LEU A 154 10.71 6.18 2.34
CA LEU A 154 11.11 4.80 2.05
C LEU A 154 11.17 3.94 3.31
N SER A 155 11.63 4.49 4.43
CA SER A 155 11.65 3.80 5.72
C SER A 155 10.25 3.51 6.26
N LYS A 156 9.28 4.42 6.06
CA LYS A 156 7.86 4.17 6.36
C LYS A 156 7.27 3.05 5.51
N MET A 157 7.59 3.00 4.22
CA MET A 157 7.18 1.92 3.32
C MET A 157 7.73 0.57 3.80
N CYS A 158 9.00 0.52 4.18
CA CYS A 158 9.66 -0.67 4.72
C CYS A 158 9.03 -1.14 6.04
N PHE A 159 8.75 -0.22 6.97
CA PHE A 159 8.04 -0.53 8.21
C PHE A 159 6.64 -1.10 7.93
N THR A 160 5.87 -0.47 7.05
CA THR A 160 4.53 -0.94 6.67
C THR A 160 4.57 -2.35 6.10
N PHE A 161 5.50 -2.63 5.18
CA PHE A 161 5.69 -3.97 4.63
C PHE A 161 5.93 -5.01 5.73
N SER A 162 6.79 -4.71 6.71
CA SER A 162 7.11 -5.61 7.81
C SER A 162 5.88 -5.90 8.68
N VAL A 163 5.04 -4.89 8.96
CA VAL A 163 3.78 -5.03 9.71
C VAL A 163 2.79 -5.90 8.93
N LEU A 164 2.59 -5.63 7.63
CA LEU A 164 1.68 -6.42 6.80
C LEU A 164 2.09 -7.89 6.73
N LYS A 165 3.39 -8.15 6.55
CA LYS A 165 3.94 -9.51 6.53
C LYS A 165 3.71 -10.23 7.87
N GLN A 166 3.81 -9.52 8.98
CA GLN A 166 3.49 -10.07 10.31
C GLN A 166 2.01 -10.42 10.43
N HIS A 167 1.09 -9.57 9.95
CA HIS A 167 -0.35 -9.80 10.01
C HIS A 167 -0.82 -10.94 9.08
N GLN A 168 -0.23 -11.07 7.89
CA GLN A 168 -0.59 -12.12 6.92
C GLN A 168 -0.26 -13.53 7.42
N ASN A 169 0.78 -13.68 8.26
CA ASN A 169 1.29 -14.98 8.70
C ASN A 169 0.79 -15.41 10.10
N GLN A 170 -0.30 -14.82 10.61
CA GLN A 170 -0.92 -15.13 11.93
C GLN A 170 0.10 -15.50 13.04
N PHE A 171 1.13 -14.67 13.23
CA PHE A 171 2.12 -14.81 14.31
C PHE A 171 2.88 -16.15 14.37
N GLN A 172 3.15 -16.83 13.24
CA GLN A 172 3.80 -18.14 13.29
C GLN A 172 5.33 -18.13 13.54
N HIS A 173 6.04 -16.99 13.50
CA HIS A 173 7.51 -16.99 13.60
C HIS A 173 8.15 -15.82 14.39
N MET A 174 9.05 -16.13 15.33
CA MET A 174 9.84 -15.15 16.10
C MET A 174 10.71 -14.23 15.21
N ARG A 175 11.19 -14.72 14.06
CA ARG A 175 12.00 -13.94 13.10
C ARG A 175 11.26 -12.74 12.50
N GLN A 176 9.93 -12.80 12.39
CA GLN A 176 9.16 -11.67 11.85
C GLN A 176 9.01 -10.54 12.87
N LYS A 177 8.95 -10.87 14.17
CA LYS A 177 8.99 -9.87 15.24
C LYS A 177 10.31 -9.09 15.25
N SER A 178 11.43 -9.74 14.89
CA SER A 178 12.72 -9.04 14.74
C SER A 178 12.76 -8.10 13.53
N ASP A 179 12.13 -8.47 12.41
CA ASP A 179 12.09 -7.62 11.22
C ASP A 179 11.32 -6.32 11.49
N VAL A 180 10.13 -6.40 12.10
CA VAL A 180 9.35 -5.21 12.48
C VAL A 180 10.12 -4.31 13.45
N LYS A 181 10.81 -4.90 14.43
CA LYS A 181 11.66 -4.16 15.37
C LYS A 181 12.83 -3.47 14.66
N SER A 182 13.47 -4.15 13.72
CA SER A 182 14.57 -3.60 12.91
C SER A 182 14.09 -2.43 12.04
N CYS A 183 13.01 -2.63 11.28
CA CYS A 183 12.42 -1.59 10.43
C CYS A 183 11.96 -0.38 11.26
N LYS A 184 11.39 -0.59 12.45
CA LYS A 184 11.02 0.48 13.39
C LYS A 184 12.25 1.27 13.86
N ASN A 185 13.34 0.59 14.22
CA ASN A 185 14.56 1.26 14.67
C ASN A 185 15.17 2.12 13.57
N ASN A 186 15.25 1.59 12.35
CA ASN A 186 15.74 2.34 11.18
C ASN A 186 14.86 3.56 10.89
N LEU A 187 13.53 3.37 10.89
CA LEU A 187 12.57 4.47 10.72
C LEU A 187 12.76 5.57 11.78
N MET A 188 12.96 5.20 13.05
CA MET A 188 13.20 6.17 14.12
C MET A 188 14.56 6.87 13.99
N ALA A 189 15.59 6.21 13.44
CA ALA A 189 16.88 6.83 13.15
C ALA A 189 16.74 7.89 12.04
N GLU A 190 16.08 7.55 10.93
CA GLU A 190 15.79 8.49 9.84
C GLU A 190 14.91 9.66 10.30
N ALA A 191 13.94 9.39 11.19
CA ALA A 191 13.10 10.41 11.79
C ALA A 191 13.90 11.38 12.67
N ASN A 192 14.96 10.90 13.32
CA ASN A 192 15.84 11.73 14.13
C ASN A 192 16.68 12.66 13.25
N VAL A 193 17.26 12.14 12.16
CA VAL A 193 17.99 12.93 11.16
C VAL A 193 17.08 13.99 10.52
N SER A 194 15.83 13.61 10.24
CA SER A 194 14.84 14.50 9.62
C SER A 194 14.12 15.44 10.59
N LYS A 195 14.41 15.38 11.90
CA LYS A 195 13.71 16.13 12.97
C LYS A 195 12.19 15.90 13.03
N GLU A 196 11.74 14.71 12.63
CA GLU A 196 10.32 14.30 12.53
C GLU A 196 9.95 13.24 13.59
N LYS A 197 10.79 13.04 14.62
CA LYS A 197 10.69 11.94 15.59
C LYS A 197 9.31 11.79 16.23
N ILE A 198 8.69 12.90 16.66
CA ILE A 198 7.36 12.90 17.31
C ILE A 198 6.28 12.49 16.31
N ASN A 199 6.28 13.10 15.12
CA ASN A 199 5.31 12.81 14.06
C ASN A 199 5.39 11.36 13.60
N VAL A 200 6.62 10.82 13.49
CA VAL A 200 6.84 9.41 13.12
C VAL A 200 6.42 8.46 14.23
N ALA A 201 6.64 8.80 15.49
CA ALA A 201 6.16 7.99 16.61
C ALA A 201 4.62 7.90 16.64
N ASN A 202 3.93 9.02 16.41
CA ASN A 202 2.47 9.05 16.27
C ASN A 202 2.02 8.20 15.08
N TRP A 203 2.63 8.40 13.91
CA TRP A 203 2.32 7.61 12.73
C TRP A 203 2.52 6.10 12.94
N ILE A 204 3.60 5.67 13.61
CA ILE A 204 3.82 4.26 13.94
C ILE A 204 2.69 3.71 14.80
N ARG A 205 2.25 4.47 15.82
CA ARG A 205 1.13 4.07 16.69
C ARG A 205 -0.14 3.91 15.84
N ASP A 206 -0.48 4.93 15.07
CA ASP A 206 -1.71 4.95 14.29
C ASP A 206 -1.73 3.82 13.24
N VAL A 207 -0.58 3.50 12.61
CA VAL A 207 -0.44 2.35 11.70
C VAL A 207 -0.65 1.02 12.43
N ASN A 208 -0.10 0.84 13.63
CA ASN A 208 -0.35 -0.39 14.40
C ASN A 208 -1.84 -0.51 14.78
N ASP A 209 -2.50 0.59 15.10
CA ASP A 209 -3.93 0.61 15.44
C ASP A 209 -4.80 0.19 14.24
N LEU A 210 -4.42 0.55 13.00
CA LEU A 210 -5.10 0.11 11.77
C LEU A 210 -5.21 -1.41 11.64
N PHE A 211 -4.27 -2.15 12.22
CA PHE A 211 -4.20 -3.61 12.09
C PHE A 211 -4.50 -4.38 13.38
N SER A 212 -4.62 -3.70 14.52
CA SER A 212 -4.86 -4.33 15.83
C SER A 212 -6.30 -4.81 16.03
N ASN A 213 -7.29 -4.20 15.36
CA ASN A 213 -8.72 -4.44 15.60
C ASN A 213 -9.46 -5.20 14.47
N ILE A 214 -8.74 -5.77 13.49
CA ILE A 214 -9.36 -6.51 12.38
C ILE A 214 -9.95 -7.86 12.84
N SER A 215 -9.65 -8.28 14.08
CA SER A 215 -10.08 -9.56 14.67
C SER A 215 -11.40 -9.54 15.44
N GLU A 216 -12.02 -8.38 15.72
CA GLU A 216 -13.19 -8.31 16.61
C GLU A 216 -14.56 -8.41 15.91
N ASP A 217 -14.62 -8.41 14.58
CA ASP A 217 -15.87 -8.59 13.81
C ASP A 217 -16.01 -10.01 13.24
N GLN A 218 -15.65 -11.05 14.00
CA GLN A 218 -16.21 -12.38 13.74
C GLN A 218 -17.49 -12.53 14.55
N PRO A 219 -18.67 -12.75 13.94
CA PRO A 219 -19.82 -13.17 14.70
C PRO A 219 -19.45 -14.47 15.42
N SER A 220 -19.55 -14.43 16.74
CA SER A 220 -19.47 -15.59 17.61
C SER A 220 -20.36 -16.68 17.01
N SER A 221 -19.72 -17.77 16.58
CA SER A 221 -20.40 -18.97 16.14
C SER A 221 -20.97 -19.66 17.37
N ASN A 222 -22.03 -19.09 17.94
CA ASN A 222 -22.96 -19.79 18.83
C ASN A 222 -24.17 -20.22 18.00
N CYS A 223 -23.94 -21.10 17.03
CA CYS A 223 -25.00 -22.04 16.65
C CYS A 223 -24.92 -23.21 17.63
N ILE A 224 -25.61 -23.05 18.76
CA ILE A 224 -26.06 -24.18 19.56
C ILE A 224 -27.09 -24.90 18.70
N ILE A 225 -26.73 -26.07 18.19
CA ILE A 225 -27.68 -27.00 17.59
C ILE A 225 -28.32 -27.76 18.76
N ASN A 226 -29.63 -27.59 18.93
CA ASN A 226 -30.54 -28.59 19.47
C ASN A 226 -31.73 -28.67 18.51
#